data_AF-A0A967WXA2-F1
#
_entry.id   AF-A0A967WXA2-F1
#
_cell.length_a   1.000
_cell.length_b   1.000
_cell.length_c   1.000
_cell.angle_alpha   90.00
_cell.angle_beta   90.00
_cell.angle_gamma   90.00
#
_symmetry.space_group_name_H-M   'P 1'
#
loop_
_entity.id
_entity.type
_entity.pdbx_description
1 polymer ?
#
loop_
_entity_poly.entity_id
_entity_poly.type
_entity_poly.pdbx_seq_one_letter_code
_entity_poly.pdbx_strand_id
1 'polypeptide(L)' 'DEVPTDVPMVARLVGTNETEGREILANANMITADTLAQAAEKAVAASRGEL' A
#
# COMPACT_ATOMS: atom_id res chain seq x y z
N ASP A 1 -12.71 -21.16 -1.80
CA ASP A 1 -12.48 -20.51 -0.49
C ASP A 1 -11.72 -19.22 -0.70
N GLU A 2 -12.15 -18.16 -0.04
CA GLU A 2 -11.58 -16.80 -0.14
C GLU A 2 -10.60 -16.58 1.02
N VAL A 3 -9.50 -15.86 0.77
CA VAL A 3 -8.48 -15.59 1.80
C VAL A 3 -8.90 -14.36 2.61
N PRO A 4 -8.98 -14.44 3.96
CA PRO A 4 -9.27 -13.27 4.80
C PRO A 4 -8.14 -12.23 4.70
N THR A 5 -8.51 -10.95 4.55
CA THR A 5 -7.55 -9.84 4.33
C THR A 5 -7.64 -8.74 5.40
N ASP A 6 -7.98 -9.08 6.65
CA ASP A 6 -8.04 -8.13 7.78
C ASP A 6 -6.63 -7.73 8.30
N VAL A 7 -5.70 -7.48 7.38
CA VAL A 7 -4.33 -7.06 7.66
C VAL A 7 -4.01 -5.79 6.86
N PRO A 8 -3.14 -4.89 7.37
CA PRO A 8 -2.77 -3.69 6.64
C PRO A 8 -2.10 -4.02 5.29
N MET A 9 -2.55 -3.37 4.21
CA MET A 9 -1.97 -3.54 2.88
C MET A 9 -1.19 -2.30 2.45
N VAL A 10 0.05 -2.50 2.02
CA VAL A 10 0.93 -1.47 1.48
C VAL A 10 1.20 -1.76 0.01
N ALA A 11 0.89 -0.79 -0.86
CA ALA A 11 1.03 -0.92 -2.30
C ALA A 11 2.01 0.11 -2.87
N ARG A 12 2.93 -0.37 -3.72
CA ARG A 12 3.80 0.46 -4.54
C ARG A 12 3.55 0.12 -6.00
N LEU A 13 3.05 1.09 -6.75
CA LEU A 13 2.87 0.97 -8.20
C LEU A 13 4.07 1.58 -8.92
N VAL A 14 4.50 0.96 -10.01
CA VAL A 14 5.52 1.48 -10.92
C VAL A 14 5.15 1.07 -12.35
N GLY A 15 5.18 2.00 -13.29
CA GLY A 15 4.95 1.71 -14.71
C GLY A 15 3.92 2.64 -15.35
N THR A 16 3.20 2.12 -16.35
CA THR A 16 2.15 2.89 -17.03
C THR A 16 0.99 3.21 -16.09
N ASN A 17 0.47 4.44 -16.17
CA ASN A 17 -0.66 4.94 -15.37
C ASN A 17 -0.43 4.88 -13.84
N GLU A 18 0.82 4.98 -13.38
CA GLU A 18 1.15 4.93 -11.96
C GLU A 18 0.39 5.98 -11.14
N THR A 19 0.26 7.21 -11.64
CA THR A 19 -0.48 8.29 -10.96
C THR A 19 -1.95 7.93 -10.74
N GLU A 20 -2.66 7.56 -11.81
CA GLU A 20 -4.07 7.17 -11.75
C GLU A 20 -4.27 5.95 -10.85
N GLY A 21 -3.41 4.93 -11.00
CA GLY A 21 -3.47 3.74 -10.15
C GLY A 21 -3.26 4.07 -8.67
N ARG A 22 -2.34 4.99 -8.35
CA ARG A 22 -2.10 5.43 -6.96
C ARG A 22 -3.31 6.14 -6.38
N GLU A 23 -3.99 6.98 -7.16
CA GLU A 23 -5.22 7.66 -6.73
C GLU A 23 -6.34 6.66 -6.46
N ILE A 24 -6.53 5.66 -7.32
CA ILE A 24 -7.51 4.60 -7.11
C ILE A 24 -7.23 3.86 -5.80
N LEU A 25 -5.97 3.47 -5.56
CA LEU A 25 -5.58 2.76 -4.34
C LEU A 25 -5.75 3.64 -3.09
N ALA A 26 -5.39 4.93 -3.16
CA ALA A 26 -5.58 5.86 -2.05
C ALA A 26 -7.08 6.03 -1.70
N ASN A 27 -7.95 6.14 -2.72
CA ASN A 27 -9.40 6.20 -2.52
C ASN A 27 -9.99 4.90 -1.95
N ALA A 28 -9.31 3.76 -2.15
CA ALA A 28 -9.66 2.48 -1.54
C ALA A 28 -9.12 2.31 -0.10
N ASN A 29 -8.62 3.39 0.53
CA ASN A 29 -7.99 3.39 1.86
C ASN A 29 -6.74 2.49 1.96
N MET A 30 -6.01 2.31 0.86
CA MET A 30 -4.76 1.57 0.85
C MET A 30 -3.58 2.46 1.19
N ILE A 31 -2.57 1.90 1.86
CA ILE A 31 -1.33 2.61 2.15
C ILE A 31 -0.48 2.61 0.87
N THR A 32 -0.31 3.76 0.22
CA THR A 32 0.50 3.87 -1.01
C THR A 32 1.94 4.31 -0.72
N ALA A 33 2.89 3.88 -1.55
CA ALA A 33 4.29 4.30 -1.46
C ALA A 33 4.87 4.61 -2.85
N ASP A 34 5.79 5.59 -2.91
CA ASP A 34 6.42 6.02 -4.17
C ASP A 34 7.69 5.19 -4.47
N THR A 35 8.46 4.88 -3.43
CA THR A 35 9.70 4.11 -3.53
C THR A 35 9.61 2.77 -2.81
N LEU A 36 10.51 1.84 -3.15
CA LEU A 36 10.57 0.54 -2.47
C LEU A 36 10.93 0.68 -0.99
N ALA A 37 11.87 1.59 -0.69
CA ALA A 37 12.31 1.85 0.68
C ALA A 37 11.14 2.34 1.54
N GLN A 38 10.39 3.33 1.03
CA GLN A 38 9.18 3.82 1.72
C GLN A 38 8.12 2.73 1.88
N ALA A 39 7.94 1.86 0.88
CA ALA A 39 6.98 0.75 0.98
C ALA A 39 7.37 -0.21 2.12
N ALA A 40 8.67 -0.54 2.23
CA ALA A 40 9.18 -1.39 3.29
C ALA A 40 9.02 -0.74 4.67
N GLU A 41 9.39 0.53 4.81
CA GLU A 41 9.23 1.29 6.06
C GLU A 41 7.77 1.35 6.51
N LYS A 42 6.85 1.66 5.59
CA LYS A 42 5.41 1.69 5.86
C LYS A 42 4.86 0.32 6.23
N ALA A 43 5.31 -0.76 5.57
CA ALA A 43 4.88 -2.11 5.90
C ALA A 43 5.30 -2.51 7.33
N VAL A 44 6.52 -2.16 7.73
CA VAL A 44 7.01 -2.41 9.10
C VAL A 44 6.21 -1.58 10.12
N ALA A 45 6.00 -0.29 9.88
CA ALA A 45 5.21 0.56 10.76
C ALA A 45 3.76 0.06 10.91
N ALA A 46 3.13 -0.36 9.80
CA ALA A 46 1.80 -0.95 9.80
C ALA A 46 1.74 -2.23 10.66
N SER A 47 2.76 -3.09 10.55
CA SER A 47 2.83 -4.33 11.35
C SER A 47 2.97 -4.09 12.85
N ARG A 48 3.41 -2.89 13.25
CA ARG A 48 3.56 -2.46 14.66
C ARG A 48 2.37 -1.66 15.17
N GLY A 49 1.41 -1.31 14.31
CA GLY A 49 0.29 -0.41 14.66
C GLY A 49 0.71 1.04 14.83
N GLU A 50 1.75 1.48 14.12
CA GLU A 50 2.32 2.84 14.20
C GLU A 50 1.79 3.80 13.10
N LEU A 51 0.83 3.34 12.28
CA LEU A 51 0.21 4.09 11.18
C LEU A 51 -1.27 4.35 11.42
#